data_AF-A0A7T5JP89-F1
#
_entry.id   AF-A0A7T5JP89-F1
#
_cell.length_a   1.000
_cell.length_b   1.000
_cell.length_c   1.000
_cell.angle_alpha   90.00
_cell.angle_beta   90.00
_cell.angle_gamma   90.00
#
_symmetry.space_group_name_H-M   'P 1'
#
loop_
_entity.id
_entity.type
_entity.pdbx_description
1 polymer ?
#
loop_
_entity_poly.entity_id
_entity_poly.type
_entity_poly.pdbx_seq_one_letter_code
_entity_poly.pdbx_strand_id
1 'polypeptide(L)' 'MEKVLAENMKKELAQVVGKIQKLGVDPFGFGEIYRFQTRGGRALSHKDLHRLFQEAEMRYQVDVKIIRNGVMD' A
#
# COMPACT_ATOMS: atom_id res chain seq x y z
N MET A 1 22.45 -5.23 -3.89
CA MET A 1 22.06 -4.97 -2.50
C MET A 1 20.71 -4.24 -2.44
N GLU A 2 20.60 -3.05 -3.02
CA GLU A 2 19.35 -2.24 -3.06
C GLU A 2 18.14 -2.99 -3.63
N LYS A 3 18.28 -3.67 -4.76
CA LYS A 3 17.20 -4.48 -5.36
C LYS A 3 16.65 -5.53 -4.39
N VAL A 4 17.53 -6.22 -3.66
CA VAL A 4 17.12 -7.25 -2.69
C VAL A 4 16.39 -6.60 -1.51
N LEU A 5 16.84 -5.43 -1.06
CA LEU A 5 16.16 -4.68 -0.01
C LEU A 5 14.76 -4.23 -0.47
N ALA A 6 14.66 -3.72 -1.70
CA ALA A 6 13.39 -3.31 -2.28
C ALA A 6 12.41 -4.49 -2.39
N GLU A 7 12.85 -5.66 -2.85
CA GLU A 7 12.01 -6.86 -2.93
C GLU A 7 11.57 -7.37 -1.55
N ASN A 8 12.43 -7.29 -0.53
CA ASN A 8 12.05 -7.63 0.83
C ASN A 8 11.01 -6.66 1.39
N MET A 9 11.20 -5.35 1.19
CA MET A 9 10.21 -4.34 1.60
C MET A 9 8.86 -4.53 0.89
N LYS A 10 8.85 -4.88 -0.40
CA LYS A 10 7.60 -5.19 -1.12
C LYS A 10 6.86 -6.37 -0.49
N LYS A 11 7.57 -7.43 -0.10
CA LYS A 11 6.97 -8.60 0.57
C LYS A 11 6.38 -8.23 1.93
N GLU A 12 7.09 -7.43 2.72
CA GLU A 12 6.61 -6.96 4.02
C GLU A 12 5.37 -6.08 3.87
N LEU A 13 5.38 -5.13 2.93
CA LEU A 13 4.23 -4.30 2.60
C LEU A 13 3.03 -5.16 2.17
N ALA A 14 3.24 -6.14 1.29
CA ALA A 14 2.19 -7.05 0.86
C ALA A 14 1.57 -7.84 2.03
N GLN A 15 2.39 -8.27 3.00
CA GLN A 15 1.90 -8.96 4.19
C GLN A 15 1.09 -8.03 5.10
N VAL A 16 1.55 -6.80 5.32
CA VAL A 16 0.86 -5.82 6.18
C VAL A 16 -0.46 -5.40 5.56
N VAL A 17 -0.46 -5.00 4.29
CA VAL A 17 -1.69 -4.60 3.59
C VAL A 17 -2.66 -5.76 3.49
N GLY A 18 -2.19 -6.97 3.19
CA GLY A 18 -3.06 -8.15 3.16
C GLY A 18 -3.72 -8.47 4.51
N LYS A 19 -3.03 -8.25 5.64
CA LYS A 19 -3.64 -8.37 6.98
C LYS A 19 -4.72 -7.33 7.20
N ILE A 20 -4.43 -6.08 6.82
CA ILE A 20 -5.34 -4.94 7.01
C ILE A 20 -6.59 -5.08 6.12
N GLN A 21 -6.45 -5.53 4.87
CA GLN A 21 -7.56 -5.88 3.99
C GLN A 21 -8.44 -7.00 4.59
N LYS A 22 -7.83 -8.06 5.12
CA LYS A 22 -8.57 -9.15 5.80
C LYS A 22 -9.34 -8.68 7.04
N LEU A 23 -8.78 -7.72 7.77
CA LEU A 23 -9.44 -7.12 8.94
C LEU A 23 -10.53 -6.11 8.56
N GLY A 24 -10.61 -5.69 7.29
CA GLY A 24 -11.56 -4.68 6.84
C GLY A 24 -11.29 -3.30 7.44
N VAL A 25 -10.06 -2.99 7.82
CA VAL A 25 -9.73 -1.67 8.36
C VAL A 25 -8.91 -0.91 7.33
N ASP A 26 -9.14 0.40 7.19
CA ASP A 26 -8.37 1.26 6.29
C ASP A 26 -7.68 2.36 7.11
N PRO A 27 -6.54 2.05 7.75
CA PRO A 27 -5.83 3.00 8.59
C PRO A 27 -5.06 4.05 7.77
N PHE A 28 -4.91 3.86 6.46
CA PHE A 28 -4.15 4.74 5.59
C PHE A 28 -5.04 5.69 4.76
N GLY A 29 -6.36 5.55 4.85
CA GLY A 29 -7.33 6.42 4.17
C GLY A 29 -7.46 6.13 2.67
N PHE A 30 -7.18 4.91 2.22
CA PHE A 30 -7.35 4.48 0.83
C PHE A 30 -8.73 4.82 0.27
N GLY A 31 -9.81 4.56 1.01
CA GLY A 31 -11.18 4.80 0.56
C GLY A 31 -11.43 6.28 0.25
N GLU A 32 -10.91 7.18 1.08
CA GLU A 32 -11.06 8.61 0.85
C GLU A 32 -10.20 9.10 -0.31
N ILE A 33 -8.96 8.61 -0.43
CA ILE A 33 -8.12 8.89 -1.60
C ILE A 33 -8.82 8.44 -2.88
N TYR A 34 -9.37 7.22 -2.89
CA TYR A 34 -10.09 6.65 -4.03
C TYR A 34 -11.33 7.47 -4.39
N ARG A 35 -12.10 7.91 -3.37
CA ARG A 35 -13.29 8.76 -3.52
C ARG A 35 -12.98 10.07 -4.24
N PHE A 36 -11.85 10.70 -3.90
CA PHE A 36 -11.46 12.00 -4.47
C PHE A 36 -10.80 11.87 -5.85
N GLN A 37 -10.06 10.80 -6.10
CA GLN A 37 -9.30 10.63 -7.35
C GLN A 37 -10.09 9.96 -8.47
N THR A 38 -11.16 9.23 -8.14
CA THR A 38 -11.95 8.49 -9.13
C THR A 38 -13.17 9.28 -9.57
N ARG A 39 -13.39 9.40 -10.88
CA ARG A 39 -14.62 9.98 -11.43
C ARG A 39 -15.83 9.19 -10.94
N GLY A 40 -16.78 9.86 -10.30
CA GLY A 40 -17.95 9.22 -9.69
C GLY A 40 -17.70 8.66 -8.28
N GLY A 41 -16.47 8.74 -7.76
CA GLY A 41 -16.12 8.23 -6.43
C GLY A 41 -16.93 8.86 -5.30
N ARG A 42 -17.36 10.12 -5.45
CA ARG A 42 -18.24 10.80 -4.48
C ARG A 42 -19.62 10.14 -4.30
N ALA A 43 -20.09 9.37 -5.28
CA ALA A 43 -21.35 8.63 -5.20
C ALA A 43 -21.23 7.30 -4.43
N LEU A 44 -20.00 6.85 -4.12
CA LEU A 44 -19.76 5.60 -3.41
C LEU A 44 -20.09 5.76 -1.92
N SER A 45 -20.79 4.79 -1.35
CA SER A 45 -20.99 4.72 0.10
C SER A 45 -19.71 4.29 0.81
N HIS A 46 -19.65 4.47 2.13
CA HIS A 46 -18.54 3.93 2.94
C HIS A 46 -18.44 2.40 2.82
N LYS A 47 -19.57 1.70 2.67
CA LYS A 47 -19.60 0.25 2.47
C LYS A 47 -18.98 -0.15 1.13
N ASP A 48 -19.26 0.61 0.08
CA ASP A 48 -18.66 0.36 -1.25
C ASP A 48 -17.16 0.55 -1.21
N LEU A 49 -16.68 1.65 -0.59
CA LEU A 49 -15.24 1.92 -0.44
C LEU A 49 -14.53 0.86 0.39
N HIS A 50 -15.14 0.41 1.48
CA HIS A 50 -14.62 -0.67 2.30
C HIS A 50 -14.48 -1.97 1.48
N ARG A 51 -15.51 -2.34 0.71
CA ARG A 51 -15.45 -3.52 -0.17
C ARG A 51 -14.36 -3.39 -1.22
N LEU A 52 -14.29 -2.24 -1.88
CA LEU A 52 -13.27 -1.94 -2.89
C LEU A 52 -11.86 -2.06 -2.31
N PHE A 53 -11.62 -1.59 -1.09
CA PHE A 53 -10.32 -1.73 -0.44
C PHE A 53 -9.96 -3.20 -0.19
N GLN A 54 -10.91 -4.02 0.28
CA GLN A 54 -10.66 -5.45 0.54
C GLN A 54 -10.39 -6.25 -0.75
N GLU A 55 -11.02 -5.87 -1.86
CA GLU A 55 -10.90 -6.52 -3.17
C GLU A 55 -9.76 -5.92 -4.03
N ALA A 56 -9.16 -4.81 -3.61
CA ALA A 56 -8.17 -4.10 -4.42
C ALA A 56 -6.86 -4.89 -4.60
N GLU A 57 -6.43 -4.98 -5.84
CA GLU A 57 -5.09 -5.44 -6.18
C GLU A 57 -4.07 -4.30 -5.99
N MET A 58 -3.08 -4.54 -5.13
CA MET A 58 -2.09 -3.54 -4.76
C MET A 58 -0.78 -3.76 -5.51
N ARG A 59 -0.29 -2.72 -6.20
CA ARG A 59 1.00 -2.72 -6.88
C ARG A 59 2.01 -1.90 -6.08
N TYR A 60 3.05 -2.57 -5.58
CA TYR A 60 4.08 -1.95 -4.74
C TYR A 60 5.28 -1.50 -5.56
N GLN A 61 5.49 -0.19 -5.63
CA GLN A 61 6.70 0.41 -6.20
C GLN A 61 7.59 0.92 -5.06
N VAL A 62 8.71 0.23 -4.85
CA VAL A 62 9.70 0.59 -3.83
C VAL A 62 11.02 0.84 -4.54
N ASP A 63 11.54 2.05 -4.39
CA ASP A 63 12.88 2.44 -4.85
C ASP A 63 13.77 2.65 -3.63
N VAL A 64 14.93 2.00 -3.63
CA VAL A 64 15.88 2.00 -2.51
C VAL A 64 17.19 2.56 -3.00
N LYS A 65 17.67 3.60 -2.30
CA LYS A 65 18.99 4.18 -2.52
C LYS A 65 19.81 4.15 -1.24
N ILE A 66 20.92 3.44 -1.23
CA ILE A 66 21.88 3.41 -0.12
C ILE A 66 22.74 4.67 -0.21
N ILE A 67 22.57 5.57 0.75
CA ILE A 67 23.32 6.84 0.80
C ILE A 67 24.72 6.66 1.42
N ARG A 68 24.88 5.69 2.33
CA ARG A 68 26.16 5.33 2.94
C ARG A 68 26.09 3.91 3.49
N ASN A 69 27.09 3.11 3.17
CA ASN A 69 27.38 1.84 3.82
C ASN A 69 28.37 2.12 4.96
N GLY A 70 28.04 1.70 6.19
CA GLY A 70 28.83 1.99 7.39
C GLY A 70 30.17 1.24 7.49
N VAL A 71 30.70 0.74 6.38
CA VAL A 71 32.04 0.14 6.34
C VAL A 71 33.04 1.30 6.32
N MET A 72 33.59 1.63 7.48
CA MET A 72 34.83 2.40 7.57
C MET A 72 35.98 1.38 7.47
N ASP A 73 36.79 1.47 6.42
CA ASP A 73 38.12 0.85 6.40
C ASP A 73 39.05 1.55 7.40
#